data_AF-A0A6P0VMJ0-F1
#
_entry.id   AF-A0A6P0VMJ0-F1
#
_cell.length_a   1.000
_cell.length_b   1.000
_cell.length_c   1.000
_cell.angle_alpha   90.00
_cell.angle_beta   90.00
_cell.angle_gamma   90.00
#
_symmetry.space_group_name_H-M   'P 1'
#
loop_
_entity.id
_entity.type
_entity.pdbx_description
1 polymer ?
#
loop_
_entity_poly.entity_id
_entity_poly.type
_entity_poly.pdbx_seq_one_letter_code
_entity_poly.pdbx_strand_id
1 'polypeptide(L)'
;MLNPSKILIDTFVPEIKTGYNSAYGGLNPDYGDIIGWAGNMALENIANSNALYHNVEHTIFVTLVGQEILRGKHIREGRVFPIDWLHFIISLVCHDIGYVKGVCRQDSIPHRIYATGKNNRTLTLPPGSTDASLTAYHVDRGKLFIEERFGGHQLIDAEIIKKNIELTRFPVPLDSDHQDTINYPGLVRAADLIGQ
;
A
#
# COMPACT_ATOMS: atom_id res chain seq x y z
N MET A 1 8.73 -15.89 21.90
CA MET A 1 8.91 -16.59 20.61
C MET A 1 9.35 -15.54 19.58
N LEU A 2 10.38 -15.82 18.77
CA LEU A 2 10.90 -14.86 17.78
C LEU A 2 9.86 -14.64 16.67
N ASN A 3 9.49 -13.40 16.37
CA ASN A 3 8.64 -13.02 15.23
C ASN A 3 9.43 -12.07 14.31
N PRO A 4 10.04 -12.58 13.22
CA PRO A 4 10.85 -11.77 12.30
C PRO A 4 10.08 -10.59 11.69
N SER A 5 8.83 -10.79 11.27
CA SER A 5 7.99 -9.73 10.71
C SER A 5 7.81 -8.58 11.71
N LYS A 6 7.60 -8.89 12.99
CA LYS A 6 7.51 -7.85 14.03
C LYS A 6 8.78 -7.03 14.15
N ILE A 7 9.95 -7.66 14.09
CA ILE A 7 11.25 -6.96 14.17
C ILE A 7 11.42 -6.01 12.98
N LEU A 8 11.08 -6.48 11.78
CA LEU A 8 11.12 -5.66 10.57
C LEU A 8 10.18 -4.46 10.67
N ILE A 9 8.92 -4.68 11.09
CA ILE A 9 7.92 -3.62 11.25
C ILE A 9 8.36 -2.59 12.30
N ASP A 10 8.80 -3.05 13.48
CA ASP A 10 9.23 -2.19 14.59
C ASP A 10 10.46 -1.33 14.20
N THR A 11 11.27 -1.79 13.24
CA THR A 11 12.42 -1.05 12.71
C THR A 11 12.03 -0.11 11.56
N PHE A 12 11.17 -0.56 10.65
CA PHE A 12 10.80 0.17 9.44
C PHE A 12 9.86 1.36 9.72
N VAL A 13 8.88 1.21 10.61
CA VAL A 13 7.90 2.27 10.86
C VAL A 13 8.57 3.59 11.32
N PRO A 14 9.55 3.58 12.24
CA PRO A 14 10.33 4.77 12.57
C PRO A 14 11.02 5.44 11.37
N GLU A 15 11.48 4.67 10.37
CA GLU A 15 12.17 5.21 9.18
C GLU A 15 11.24 6.05 8.30
N ILE A 16 10.01 5.58 8.04
CA ILE A 16 9.05 6.35 7.24
C ILE A 16 8.54 7.60 7.96
N LYS A 17 8.45 7.57 9.30
CA LYS A 17 8.18 8.75 10.11
C LYS A 17 9.32 9.76 10.05
N THR A 18 10.56 9.26 10.13
CA THR A 18 11.77 10.09 10.07
C THR A 18 11.90 10.76 8.70
N GLY A 19 11.53 10.06 7.62
CA GLY A 19 11.45 10.64 6.28
C GLY A 19 10.53 11.85 6.21
N TYR A 20 9.31 11.73 6.76
CA TYR A 20 8.37 12.85 6.85
C TYR A 20 8.93 14.03 7.67
N ASN A 21 9.41 13.76 8.88
CA ASN A 21 9.96 14.80 9.77
C ASN A 21 11.20 15.47 9.17
N SER A 22 12.01 14.75 8.40
CA SER A 22 13.18 15.32 7.72
C SER A 22 12.78 16.23 6.56
N ALA A 23 11.67 15.92 5.87
CA ALA A 23 11.17 16.73 4.77
C ALA A 23 10.45 18.01 5.24
N TYR A 24 9.71 17.94 6.36
CA TYR A 24 8.79 19.01 6.76
C TYR A 24 9.03 19.59 8.16
N GLY A 25 9.98 19.04 8.92
CA GLY A 25 10.20 19.43 10.31
C GLY A 25 8.96 19.15 11.16
N GLY A 26 8.45 20.19 11.84
CA GLY A 26 7.25 20.11 12.69
C GLY A 26 5.95 20.52 12.00
N LEU A 27 5.93 20.68 10.67
CA LEU A 27 4.71 21.04 9.95
C LEU A 27 3.74 19.85 9.90
N ASN A 28 2.46 20.08 10.24
CA ASN A 28 1.42 19.05 10.31
C ASN A 28 1.88 17.77 11.07
N PRO A 29 2.25 17.88 12.36
CA PRO A 29 2.90 16.79 13.09
C PRO A 29 2.07 15.51 13.16
N ASP A 30 0.73 15.64 13.18
CA ASP A 30 -0.20 14.51 13.19
C ASP A 30 -0.01 13.58 11.98
N TYR A 31 0.48 14.09 10.84
CA TYR A 31 0.68 13.27 9.64
C TYR A 31 1.81 12.25 9.82
N GLY A 32 2.87 12.60 10.54
CA GLY A 32 3.93 11.63 10.88
C GLY A 32 3.39 10.47 11.71
N ASP A 33 2.48 10.74 12.65
CA ASP A 33 1.84 9.70 13.46
C ASP A 33 0.83 8.87 12.67
N ILE A 34 0.05 9.48 11.79
CA ILE A 34 -0.86 8.76 10.88
C ILE A 34 -0.08 7.85 9.93
N ILE A 35 1.05 8.32 9.37
CA ILE A 35 1.97 7.49 8.55
C ILE A 35 2.42 6.27 9.35
N GLY A 36 2.87 6.47 10.60
CA GLY A 36 3.34 5.37 11.43
C GLY A 36 2.25 4.36 11.78
N TRP A 37 1.04 4.84 12.06
CA TRP A 37 -0.11 3.97 12.30
C TRP A 37 -0.53 3.20 11.05
N ALA A 38 -0.57 3.86 9.88
CA ALA A 38 -0.91 3.20 8.61
C ALA A 38 0.14 2.15 8.22
N GLY A 39 1.42 2.43 8.44
CA GLY A 39 2.52 1.48 8.23
C GLY A 39 2.40 0.22 9.10
N ASN A 40 2.16 0.38 10.40
CA ASN A 40 1.90 -0.78 11.28
C ASN A 40 0.68 -1.57 10.81
N MET A 41 -0.44 -0.88 10.59
CA MET A 41 -1.70 -1.50 10.21
C MET A 41 -1.55 -2.31 8.91
N ALA A 42 -0.93 -1.75 7.88
CA ALA A 42 -0.75 -2.45 6.62
C ALA A 42 0.19 -3.66 6.77
N LEU A 43 1.36 -3.48 7.39
CA LEU A 43 2.34 -4.55 7.50
C LEU A 43 1.92 -5.67 8.46
N GLU A 44 1.17 -5.37 9.52
CA GLU A 44 0.58 -6.39 10.40
C GLU A 44 -0.44 -7.26 9.65
N ASN A 45 -1.23 -6.66 8.75
CA ASN A 45 -2.12 -7.43 7.87
C ASN A 45 -1.32 -8.27 6.85
N ILE A 46 -0.33 -7.67 6.19
CA ILE A 46 0.52 -8.35 5.20
C ILE A 46 1.32 -9.50 5.84
N ALA A 47 1.72 -9.37 7.11
CA ALA A 47 2.38 -10.44 7.86
C ALA A 47 1.53 -11.71 8.04
N ASN A 48 0.20 -11.61 7.87
CA ASN A 48 -0.70 -12.77 7.89
C ASN A 48 -0.86 -13.45 6.52
N SER A 49 -0.30 -12.85 5.45
CA SER A 49 -0.31 -13.41 4.11
C SER A 49 0.55 -14.67 4.01
N ASN A 50 0.12 -15.60 3.16
CA ASN A 50 0.96 -16.72 2.73
C ASN A 50 1.40 -16.60 1.25
N ALA A 51 1.34 -15.40 0.67
CA ALA A 51 2.04 -15.10 -0.57
C ALA A 51 3.55 -15.03 -0.29
N LEU A 52 4.34 -15.82 -1.03
CA LEU A 52 5.77 -15.98 -0.74
C LEU A 52 6.58 -14.70 -0.99
N TYR A 53 6.20 -13.93 -2.00
CA TYR A 53 6.94 -12.77 -2.48
C TYR A 53 6.28 -11.43 -2.10
N HIS A 54 4.98 -11.28 -2.37
CA HIS A 54 4.18 -10.11 -1.99
C HIS A 54 3.92 -10.09 -0.47
N ASN A 55 4.98 -9.78 0.28
CA ASN A 55 5.10 -9.96 1.73
C ASN A 55 5.58 -8.66 2.41
N VAL A 56 5.91 -8.75 3.71
CA VAL A 56 6.37 -7.62 4.52
C VAL A 56 7.67 -7.01 3.99
N GLU A 57 8.65 -7.83 3.60
CA GLU A 57 9.94 -7.35 3.10
C GLU A 57 9.79 -6.60 1.78
N HIS A 58 9.03 -7.18 0.84
CA HIS A 58 8.71 -6.52 -0.43
C HIS A 58 8.03 -5.16 -0.20
N THR A 59 7.02 -5.11 0.66
CA THR A 59 6.30 -3.87 0.97
C THR A 59 7.21 -2.82 1.60
N ILE A 60 8.15 -3.23 2.46
CA ILE A 60 9.17 -2.35 3.03
C ILE A 60 10.08 -1.78 1.93
N PHE A 61 10.61 -2.62 1.03
CA PHE A 61 11.50 -2.16 -0.04
C PHE A 61 10.81 -1.19 -0.98
N VAL A 62 9.60 -1.52 -1.46
CA VAL A 62 8.77 -0.62 -2.29
C VAL A 62 8.55 0.71 -1.59
N THR A 63 8.24 0.69 -0.28
CA THR A 63 7.97 1.94 0.45
C THR A 63 9.22 2.78 0.65
N LEU A 64 10.38 2.17 0.97
CA LEU A 64 11.64 2.90 1.13
C LEU A 64 12.11 3.53 -0.20
N VAL A 65 12.00 2.79 -1.30
CA VAL A 65 12.28 3.32 -2.64
C VAL A 65 11.34 4.47 -2.97
N GLY A 66 10.04 4.29 -2.74
CA GLY A 66 9.04 5.32 -2.99
C GLY A 66 9.28 6.58 -2.16
N GLN A 67 9.66 6.44 -0.90
CA GLN A 67 10.02 7.58 -0.04
C GLN A 67 11.19 8.38 -0.63
N GLU A 68 12.24 7.73 -1.12
CA GLU A 68 13.37 8.43 -1.74
C GLU A 68 13.01 9.05 -3.09
N ILE A 69 12.14 8.42 -3.89
CA ILE A 69 11.58 9.02 -5.12
C ILE A 69 10.84 10.31 -4.77
N LEU A 70 9.96 10.26 -3.76
CA LEU A 70 9.15 11.39 -3.35
C LEU A 70 10.02 12.53 -2.78
N ARG A 71 11.03 12.18 -1.98
CA ARG A 71 12.04 13.12 -1.49
C ARG A 71 12.77 13.80 -2.64
N GLY A 72 13.21 13.03 -3.66
CA GLY A 72 13.84 13.57 -4.86
C GLY A 72 12.93 14.53 -5.62
N LYS A 73 11.64 14.20 -5.77
CA LYS A 73 10.64 15.11 -6.36
C LYS A 73 10.50 16.38 -5.54
N HIS A 74 10.41 16.28 -4.21
CA HIS A 74 10.30 17.43 -3.32
C HIS A 74 11.52 18.36 -3.45
N ILE A 75 12.74 17.82 -3.45
CA ILE A 75 13.98 18.60 -3.64
C ILE A 75 14.02 19.28 -5.01
N ARG A 76 13.64 18.55 -6.07
CA ARG A 76 13.73 19.06 -7.45
C ARG A 76 12.67 20.09 -7.78
N GLU A 77 11.46 19.93 -7.26
CA GLU A 77 10.27 20.69 -7.70
C GLU A 77 9.65 21.57 -6.61
N GLY A 78 9.96 21.33 -5.33
CA GLY A 78 9.50 22.14 -4.18
C GLY A 78 7.99 22.11 -3.88
N ARG A 79 7.23 21.23 -4.55
CA ARG A 79 5.75 21.21 -4.53
C ARG A 79 5.13 19.88 -4.09
N VAL A 80 5.82 19.14 -3.24
CA VAL A 80 5.20 18.00 -2.54
C VAL A 80 4.74 18.53 -1.19
N PHE A 81 3.43 18.69 -1.00
CA PHE A 81 2.87 19.17 0.26
C PHE A 81 2.82 18.03 1.29
N PRO A 82 2.74 18.34 2.61
CA PRO A 82 2.63 17.34 3.65
C PRO A 82 1.51 16.30 3.42
N ILE A 83 0.36 16.74 2.90
CA ILE A 83 -0.78 15.88 2.59
C ILE A 83 -0.51 14.94 1.41
N ASP A 84 0.28 15.38 0.43
CA ASP A 84 0.70 14.52 -0.69
C ASP A 84 1.62 13.42 -0.17
N TRP A 85 2.57 13.77 0.71
CA TRP A 85 3.46 12.80 1.35
C TRP A 85 2.69 11.77 2.18
N LEU A 86 1.73 12.23 2.98
CA LEU A 86 0.85 11.34 3.75
C LEU A 86 0.16 10.31 2.84
N HIS A 87 -0.55 10.76 1.81
CA HIS A 87 -1.27 9.86 0.91
C HIS A 87 -0.32 8.97 0.10
N PHE A 88 0.83 9.48 -0.31
CA PHE A 88 1.81 8.72 -1.07
C PHE A 88 2.39 7.57 -0.25
N ILE A 89 2.81 7.82 1.00
CA ILE A 89 3.31 6.76 1.88
C ILE A 89 2.22 5.74 2.21
N ILE A 90 0.98 6.17 2.47
CA ILE A 90 -0.14 5.24 2.70
C ILE A 90 -0.38 4.37 1.46
N SER A 91 -0.26 4.95 0.25
CA SER A 91 -0.40 4.21 -1.01
C SER A 91 0.67 3.13 -1.13
N LEU A 92 1.93 3.45 -0.81
CA LEU A 92 3.03 2.49 -0.87
C LEU A 92 2.87 1.35 0.12
N VAL A 93 2.58 1.63 1.41
CA VAL A 93 2.43 0.54 2.39
C VAL A 93 1.19 -0.34 2.12
N CYS A 94 0.21 0.17 1.37
CA CYS A 94 -1.02 -0.56 1.05
C CYS A 94 -1.08 -1.13 -0.37
N HIS A 95 -0.08 -0.92 -1.24
CA HIS A 95 -0.19 -1.27 -2.68
C HIS A 95 -0.55 -2.75 -2.90
N ASP A 96 0.02 -3.62 -2.08
CA ASP A 96 -0.17 -5.08 -2.13
C ASP A 96 -1.13 -5.64 -1.07
N ILE A 97 -1.78 -4.79 -0.28
CA ILE A 97 -2.66 -5.23 0.81
C ILE A 97 -3.79 -6.15 0.32
N GLY A 98 -4.22 -6.00 -0.94
CA GLY A 98 -5.27 -6.79 -1.54
C GLY A 98 -4.90 -8.25 -1.80
N TYR A 99 -3.63 -8.65 -1.66
CA TYR A 99 -3.25 -10.07 -1.64
C TYR A 99 -3.77 -10.80 -0.41
N VAL A 100 -3.85 -10.11 0.73
CA VAL A 100 -4.13 -10.72 2.03
C VAL A 100 -5.55 -11.28 2.06
N LYS A 101 -5.70 -12.58 2.34
CA LYS A 101 -7.01 -13.19 2.62
C LYS A 101 -7.56 -12.72 3.96
N GLY A 102 -8.85 -12.39 4.01
CA GLY A 102 -9.53 -11.93 5.22
C GLY A 102 -9.44 -10.41 5.43
N VAL A 103 -8.80 -9.68 4.53
CA VAL A 103 -8.56 -8.24 4.67
C VAL A 103 -9.80 -7.40 4.30
N CYS A 104 -10.63 -7.89 3.39
CA CYS A 104 -11.88 -7.24 2.98
C CYS A 104 -13.07 -7.79 3.79
N ARG A 105 -14.08 -6.96 4.10
CA ARG A 105 -15.25 -7.37 4.91
C ARG A 105 -16.04 -8.54 4.33
N GLN A 106 -16.04 -8.69 3.01
CA GLN A 106 -16.75 -9.77 2.30
C GLN A 106 -15.97 -11.10 2.26
N ASP A 107 -14.74 -11.14 2.76
CA ASP A 107 -13.96 -12.37 2.84
C ASP A 107 -14.51 -13.31 3.92
N SER A 108 -14.47 -14.62 3.64
CA SER A 108 -14.78 -15.69 4.58
C SER A 108 -13.75 -16.80 4.44
N ILE A 109 -12.73 -16.79 5.31
CA ILE A 109 -11.68 -17.80 5.34
C ILE A 109 -12.24 -19.23 5.52
N PRO A 110 -13.21 -19.51 6.43
CA PRO A 110 -13.74 -20.86 6.60
C PRO A 110 -14.42 -21.43 5.34
N HIS A 111 -15.08 -20.56 4.57
CA HIS A 111 -15.77 -20.93 3.32
C HIS A 111 -14.91 -20.76 2.07
N ARG A 112 -13.67 -20.24 2.22
CA ARG A 112 -12.75 -19.89 1.13
C ARG A 112 -13.34 -18.91 0.11
N ILE A 113 -14.20 -18.02 0.57
CA ILE A 113 -14.84 -16.98 -0.26
C ILE A 113 -14.07 -15.67 -0.07
N TYR A 114 -13.72 -15.00 -1.15
CA TYR A 114 -12.91 -13.78 -1.11
C TYR A 114 -13.47 -12.73 -2.06
N ALA A 115 -13.53 -11.48 -1.62
CA ALA A 115 -13.94 -10.34 -2.44
C ALA A 115 -13.05 -10.22 -3.69
N THR A 116 -13.63 -9.86 -4.83
CA THR A 116 -12.85 -9.50 -6.03
C THR A 116 -12.47 -8.02 -6.04
N GLY A 117 -13.04 -7.22 -5.12
CA GLY A 117 -12.98 -5.75 -5.17
C GLY A 117 -13.91 -5.12 -6.22
N LYS A 118 -14.58 -5.92 -7.05
CA LYS A 118 -15.43 -5.43 -8.15
C LYS A 118 -16.89 -5.78 -7.93
N ASN A 119 -17.77 -4.76 -7.98
CA ASN A 119 -19.23 -4.93 -8.06
C ASN A 119 -19.81 -5.90 -7.01
N ASN A 120 -19.28 -5.91 -5.77
CA ASN A 120 -19.65 -6.86 -4.71
C ASN A 120 -19.55 -8.34 -5.11
N ARG A 121 -18.70 -8.67 -6.08
CA ARG A 121 -18.46 -10.06 -6.49
C ARG A 121 -17.41 -10.69 -5.59
N THR A 122 -17.61 -11.96 -5.31
CA THR A 122 -16.65 -12.82 -4.62
C THR A 122 -16.20 -13.97 -5.52
N LEU A 123 -15.07 -14.58 -5.20
CA LEU A 123 -14.60 -15.83 -5.77
C LEU A 123 -14.41 -16.87 -4.66
N THR A 124 -14.50 -18.15 -5.02
CA THR A 124 -14.13 -19.24 -4.12
C THR A 124 -12.77 -19.81 -4.54
N LEU A 125 -11.83 -19.90 -3.61
CA LEU A 125 -10.53 -20.54 -3.88
C LEU A 125 -10.55 -22.03 -3.48
N PRO A 126 -9.87 -22.91 -4.24
CA PRO A 126 -9.64 -24.29 -3.83
C PRO A 126 -8.90 -24.40 -2.48
N PRO A 127 -9.09 -25.49 -1.72
CA PRO A 127 -8.25 -25.79 -0.58
C PRO A 127 -6.77 -25.82 -0.96
N GLY A 128 -5.91 -25.23 -0.12
CA GLY A 128 -4.46 -25.16 -0.35
C GLY A 128 -3.99 -23.98 -1.21
N SER A 129 -4.90 -23.19 -1.80
CA SER A 129 -4.52 -21.96 -2.50
C SER A 129 -3.81 -20.96 -1.58
N THR A 130 -2.70 -20.39 -2.05
CA THR A 130 -2.00 -19.29 -1.38
C THR A 130 -2.61 -17.94 -1.75
N ASP A 131 -2.24 -16.88 -1.05
CA ASP A 131 -2.73 -15.50 -1.23
C ASP A 131 -2.32 -14.95 -2.61
N ALA A 132 -1.25 -15.49 -3.18
CA ALA A 132 -0.87 -15.25 -4.59
C ALA A 132 -1.97 -15.65 -5.59
N SER A 133 -2.95 -16.49 -5.21
CA SER A 133 -4.11 -16.78 -6.07
C SER A 133 -5.01 -15.56 -6.31
N LEU A 134 -4.80 -14.46 -5.57
CA LEU A 134 -5.55 -13.21 -5.68
C LEU A 134 -4.84 -12.16 -6.55
N THR A 135 -3.70 -12.47 -7.21
CA THR A 135 -2.97 -11.53 -8.10
C THR A 135 -3.87 -10.79 -9.07
N ALA A 136 -4.81 -11.45 -9.74
CA ALA A 136 -5.70 -10.80 -10.71
C ALA A 136 -6.66 -9.76 -10.10
N TYR A 137 -6.79 -9.74 -8.77
CA TYR A 137 -7.72 -8.90 -8.03
C TYR A 137 -7.03 -8.01 -6.99
N HIS A 138 -5.72 -8.12 -6.77
CA HIS A 138 -5.04 -7.49 -5.64
C HIS A 138 -5.23 -5.96 -5.62
N VAL A 139 -5.11 -5.27 -6.76
CA VAL A 139 -5.35 -3.81 -6.80
C VAL A 139 -6.81 -3.48 -6.47
N ASP A 140 -7.77 -4.19 -7.06
CA ASP A 140 -9.19 -3.91 -6.83
C ASP A 140 -9.61 -4.23 -5.37
N ARG A 141 -9.06 -5.31 -4.80
CA ARG A 141 -9.20 -5.67 -3.39
C ARG A 141 -8.54 -4.63 -2.48
N GLY A 142 -7.34 -4.16 -2.85
CA GLY A 142 -6.65 -3.08 -2.16
C GLY A 142 -7.49 -1.82 -2.11
N LYS A 143 -8.10 -1.43 -3.24
CA LYS A 143 -9.02 -0.29 -3.28
C LYS A 143 -10.26 -0.47 -2.41
N LEU A 144 -10.85 -1.67 -2.42
CA LEU A 144 -11.97 -1.99 -1.53
C LEU A 144 -11.54 -1.87 -0.06
N PHE A 145 -10.38 -2.39 0.31
CA PHE A 145 -9.83 -2.25 1.66
C PHE A 145 -9.63 -0.78 2.06
N ILE A 146 -9.03 0.02 1.18
CA ILE A 146 -8.83 1.46 1.39
C ILE A 146 -10.18 2.16 1.63
N GLU A 147 -11.21 1.85 0.85
CA GLU A 147 -12.55 2.38 1.07
C GLU A 147 -13.15 1.92 2.41
N GLU A 148 -13.07 0.64 2.72
CA GLU A 148 -13.61 0.07 3.97
C GLU A 148 -12.89 0.60 5.22
N ARG A 149 -11.64 1.01 5.10
CA ARG A 149 -10.79 1.47 6.20
C ARG A 149 -10.76 2.98 6.36
N PHE A 150 -10.71 3.72 5.25
CA PHE A 150 -10.49 5.17 5.24
C PHE A 150 -11.64 5.97 4.62
N GLY A 151 -12.69 5.30 4.11
CA GLY A 151 -13.87 5.99 3.57
C GLY A 151 -14.45 6.98 4.57
N GLY A 152 -14.57 8.24 4.17
CA GLY A 152 -15.08 9.33 5.02
C GLY A 152 -14.11 9.82 6.12
N HIS A 153 -12.84 9.39 6.11
CA HIS A 153 -11.85 9.88 7.05
C HIS A 153 -11.50 11.36 6.79
N GLN A 154 -11.38 12.17 7.84
CA GLN A 154 -11.21 13.63 7.69
C GLN A 154 -9.86 14.06 7.10
N LEU A 155 -8.79 13.30 7.39
CA LEU A 155 -7.43 13.63 7.00
C LEU A 155 -6.85 12.71 5.92
N ILE A 156 -7.56 11.62 5.59
CA ILE A 156 -7.08 10.60 4.64
C ILE A 156 -8.12 10.52 3.53
N ASP A 157 -7.74 10.91 2.34
CA ASP A 157 -8.57 10.80 1.15
C ASP A 157 -8.36 9.43 0.50
N ALA A 158 -9.37 8.57 0.65
CA ALA A 158 -9.39 7.24 0.07
C ALA A 158 -9.31 7.27 -1.46
N GLU A 159 -9.89 8.26 -2.14
CA GLU A 159 -9.85 8.34 -3.62
C GLU A 159 -8.45 8.59 -4.14
N ILE A 160 -7.66 9.43 -3.46
CA ILE A 160 -6.27 9.69 -3.83
C ILE A 160 -5.46 8.39 -3.71
N ILE A 161 -5.61 7.66 -2.60
CA ILE A 161 -4.87 6.40 -2.41
C ILE A 161 -5.30 5.36 -3.44
N LYS A 162 -6.61 5.19 -3.69
CA LYS A 162 -7.14 4.29 -4.72
C LYS A 162 -6.63 4.63 -6.12
N LYS A 163 -6.46 5.92 -6.43
CA LYS A 163 -5.87 6.37 -7.69
C LYS A 163 -4.38 6.04 -7.76
N ASN A 164 -3.64 6.25 -6.67
CA ASN A 164 -2.21 5.98 -6.62
C ASN A 164 -1.87 4.50 -6.82
N ILE A 165 -2.59 3.59 -6.14
CA ILE A 165 -2.35 2.15 -6.27
C ILE A 165 -2.92 1.55 -7.56
N GLU A 166 -3.69 2.31 -8.37
CA GLU A 166 -4.24 1.78 -9.62
C GLU A 166 -3.16 1.33 -10.60
N LEU A 167 -2.02 2.03 -10.63
CA LEU A 167 -0.97 1.75 -11.60
C LEU A 167 -0.01 0.64 -11.17
N THR A 168 -0.22 0.00 -10.01
CA THR A 168 0.57 -1.17 -9.56
C THR A 168 0.00 -2.49 -10.05
N ARG A 169 -0.93 -2.46 -11.01
CA ARG A 169 -1.49 -3.69 -11.61
C ARG A 169 -0.39 -4.50 -12.29
N PHE A 170 -0.42 -5.81 -12.07
CA PHE A 170 0.47 -6.76 -12.71
C PHE A 170 -0.30 -7.92 -13.39
N PRO A 171 0.07 -8.32 -14.62
CA PRO A 171 1.03 -7.67 -15.52
C PRO A 171 0.65 -6.21 -15.83
N VAL A 172 1.66 -5.35 -16.06
CA VAL A 172 1.44 -3.92 -16.32
C VAL A 172 0.57 -3.75 -17.57
N PRO A 173 -0.62 -3.13 -17.47
CA PRO A 173 -1.49 -2.86 -18.61
C PRO A 173 -0.81 -2.00 -19.69
N LEU A 174 -1.15 -2.27 -20.95
CA LEU A 174 -0.67 -1.51 -22.12
C LEU A 174 -1.63 -0.35 -22.46
N ASP A 175 -1.98 0.46 -21.47
CA ASP A 175 -2.84 1.64 -21.64
C ASP A 175 -2.04 2.96 -21.51
N SER A 176 -2.72 4.09 -21.75
CA SER A 176 -2.11 5.42 -21.68
C SER A 176 -1.77 5.85 -20.25
N ASP A 177 -2.53 5.40 -19.25
CA ASP A 177 -2.35 5.82 -17.86
C ASP A 177 -1.03 5.24 -17.31
N HIS A 178 -0.70 4.01 -17.73
CA HIS A 178 0.58 3.36 -17.46
C HIS A 178 1.75 3.94 -18.29
N GLN A 179 1.59 5.08 -18.97
CA GLN A 179 2.73 5.85 -19.48
C GLN A 179 3.13 7.01 -18.53
N ASP A 180 2.37 7.24 -17.47
CA ASP A 180 2.67 8.28 -16.49
C ASP A 180 3.95 7.97 -15.69
N THR A 181 4.86 8.95 -15.68
CA THR A 181 6.15 8.92 -14.98
C THR A 181 6.36 10.16 -14.11
N ILE A 182 5.36 11.04 -14.01
CA ILE A 182 5.49 12.36 -13.39
C ILE A 182 4.57 12.48 -12.17
N ASN A 183 3.33 11.98 -12.26
CA ASN A 183 2.37 12.10 -11.17
C ASN A 183 2.47 10.94 -10.18
N TYR A 184 1.86 11.14 -9.01
CA TYR A 184 1.96 10.19 -7.90
C TYR A 184 1.61 8.74 -8.23
N PRO A 185 0.55 8.42 -9.01
CA PRO A 185 0.29 7.04 -9.41
C PRO A 185 1.46 6.42 -10.19
N GLY A 186 2.05 7.17 -11.13
CA GLY A 186 3.20 6.73 -11.90
C GLY A 186 4.45 6.51 -11.03
N LEU A 187 4.64 7.35 -10.01
CA LEU A 187 5.75 7.24 -9.06
C LEU A 187 5.57 6.11 -8.03
N VAL A 188 4.32 5.83 -7.60
CA VAL A 188 4.02 4.63 -6.78
C VAL A 188 4.33 3.36 -7.57
N ARG A 189 3.92 3.29 -8.83
CA ARG A 189 4.28 2.19 -9.72
C ARG A 189 5.80 2.09 -9.92
N ALA A 190 6.49 3.21 -10.11
CA ALA A 190 7.94 3.19 -10.24
C ALA A 190 8.62 2.61 -8.99
N ALA A 191 8.12 2.96 -7.81
CA ALA A 191 8.59 2.40 -6.54
C ALA A 191 8.33 0.89 -6.44
N ASP A 192 7.14 0.43 -6.84
CA ASP A 192 6.79 -0.99 -6.92
C ASP A 192 7.75 -1.74 -7.84
N LEU A 193 7.94 -1.29 -9.08
CA LEU A 193 8.82 -1.95 -10.06
C LEU A 193 10.31 -1.96 -9.65
N ILE A 194 10.80 -0.93 -8.95
CA ILE A 194 12.20 -0.87 -8.50
C ILE A 194 12.39 -1.66 -7.19
N GLY A 195 11.38 -1.72 -6.34
CA GLY A 195 11.40 -2.44 -5.06
C GLY A 195 11.11 -3.94 -5.16
N GLN A 196 10.95 -4.48 -6.37
CA GLN A 196 10.84 -5.91 -6.66
C GLN A 196 12.17 -6.63 -6.42
#